data_AF-A0A933JX12-F1
#
_entry.id   AF-A0A933JX12-F1
#
_cell.length_a   1.000
_cell.length_b   1.000
_cell.length_c   1.000
_cell.angle_alpha   90.00
_cell.angle_beta   90.00
_cell.angle_gamma   90.00
#
_symmetry.space_group_name_H-M   'P 1'
#
loop_
_entity.id
_entity.type
_entity.pdbx_description
1 polymer ?
#
loop_
_entity_poly.entity_id
_entity_poly.type
_entity_poly.pdbx_seq_one_letter_code
_entity_poly.pdbx_strand_id
1 'polypeptide(L)'
;MGQPDVLGSCAALPWRALLALYADLATDSPDHATWAAIALRNKARLGELPESVIPILALCLRDAAAPGAVVNLAKALAAFGREASIASPFLIERIRQLHVTDDELFWVLDGCLYALGFIGGKDAPAFLEELGRLPVSPAIRAGRVYQGELTVEDRTEMFKRALEKVGRMLASDPGCWRGRATKLASGSLPPREKRGVLDARGATAKKDGKAKKHRGLV
;
A
#
# COMPACT_ATOMS: atom_id res chain seq x y z
N MET A 1 -29.62 -3.43 14.25
CA MET A 1 -28.89 -4.70 14.41
C MET A 1 -27.41 -4.37 14.27
N GLY A 2 -26.61 -4.54 15.32
CA GLY A 2 -25.15 -4.33 15.22
C GLY A 2 -24.56 -5.43 14.34
N GLN A 3 -23.76 -5.06 13.34
CA GLN A 3 -22.99 -6.07 12.61
C GLN A 3 -22.07 -6.77 13.61
N PRO A 4 -22.04 -8.12 13.64
CA PRO A 4 -21.11 -8.84 14.50
C PRO A 4 -19.68 -8.39 14.19
N ASP A 5 -18.81 -8.33 15.20
CA ASP A 5 -17.39 -8.01 15.03
C ASP A 5 -16.67 -9.19 14.36
N VAL A 6 -16.84 -9.28 13.03
CA VAL A 6 -16.28 -10.34 12.19
C VAL A 6 -14.75 -10.31 12.25
N LEU A 7 -14.16 -9.11 12.25
CA LEU A 7 -12.71 -8.97 12.30
C LEU A 7 -12.14 -9.41 13.66
N GLY A 8 -12.77 -9.01 14.77
CA GLY A 8 -12.39 -9.48 16.11
C GLY A 8 -12.48 -11.01 16.22
N SER A 9 -13.54 -11.59 15.66
CA SER A 9 -13.72 -13.04 15.58
C SER A 9 -12.60 -13.72 14.78
N CYS A 10 -12.23 -13.19 13.61
CA CYS A 10 -11.11 -13.71 12.80
C CYS A 10 -9.76 -13.56 13.54
N ALA A 11 -9.53 -12.43 14.20
CA ALA A 11 -8.27 -12.14 14.89
C ALA A 11 -8.02 -13.07 16.09
N ALA A 12 -9.08 -13.52 16.74
CA ALA A 12 -9.03 -14.45 17.87
C ALA A 12 -8.66 -15.90 17.47
N LEU A 13 -8.81 -16.28 16.19
CA LEU A 13 -8.50 -17.63 15.74
C LEU A 13 -6.99 -17.92 15.79
N PRO A 14 -6.56 -19.15 16.11
CA PRO A 14 -5.21 -19.60 15.85
C PRO A 14 -4.87 -19.50 14.36
N TRP A 15 -3.61 -19.24 14.01
CA TRP A 15 -3.24 -18.96 12.62
C TRP A 15 -3.59 -20.08 11.63
N ARG A 16 -3.54 -21.35 12.05
CA ARG A 16 -3.93 -22.49 11.21
C ARG A 16 -5.43 -22.48 10.90
N ALA A 17 -6.26 -22.25 11.91
CA ALA A 17 -7.70 -22.13 11.75
C ALA A 17 -8.06 -20.92 10.88
N LEU A 18 -7.32 -19.82 11.04
CA LEU A 18 -7.49 -18.62 10.22
C LEU A 18 -7.14 -18.83 8.75
N LEU A 19 -6.10 -19.62 8.44
CA LEU A 19 -5.78 -20.00 7.05
C LEU A 19 -6.85 -20.89 6.45
N ALA A 20 -7.37 -21.87 7.20
CA ALA A 20 -8.46 -22.71 6.74
C ALA A 20 -9.71 -21.86 6.44
N LEU A 21 -10.08 -20.97 7.36
CA LEU A 21 -11.18 -20.02 7.15
C LEU A 21 -10.95 -19.14 5.91
N TYR A 22 -9.72 -18.66 5.68
CA TYR A 22 -9.41 -17.90 4.47
C TYR A 22 -9.64 -18.75 3.21
N ALA A 23 -9.20 -20.00 3.19
CA ALA A 23 -9.36 -20.89 2.04
C ALA A 23 -10.83 -21.18 1.73
N ASP A 24 -11.63 -21.44 2.76
CA ASP A 24 -13.07 -21.66 2.64
C ASP A 24 -13.76 -20.40 2.07
N LEU A 25 -13.50 -19.24 2.68
CA LEU A 25 -14.07 -17.97 2.24
C LEU A 25 -13.60 -17.55 0.85
N ALA A 26 -12.36 -17.82 0.48
CA ALA A 26 -11.85 -17.49 -0.85
C ALA A 26 -12.61 -18.22 -1.97
N THR A 27 -13.18 -19.38 -1.66
CA THR A 27 -14.02 -20.17 -2.58
C THR A 27 -15.48 -19.71 -2.53
N ASP A 28 -16.04 -19.60 -1.32
CA ASP A 28 -17.48 -19.39 -1.15
C ASP A 28 -17.90 -17.93 -1.23
N SER A 29 -17.04 -17.02 -0.75
CA SER A 29 -17.34 -15.59 -0.66
C SER A 29 -16.07 -14.74 -0.66
N PRO A 30 -15.48 -14.49 -1.85
CA PRO A 30 -14.17 -13.86 -1.96
C PRO A 30 -14.04 -12.50 -1.26
N ASP A 31 -15.11 -11.70 -1.26
CA ASP A 31 -15.11 -10.39 -0.59
C ASP A 31 -14.97 -10.54 0.94
N HIS A 32 -15.64 -11.53 1.53
CA HIS A 32 -15.51 -11.84 2.96
C HIS A 32 -14.14 -12.42 3.32
N ALA A 33 -13.44 -13.05 2.39
CA ALA A 33 -12.06 -13.53 2.60
C ALA A 33 -11.09 -12.38 2.97
N THR A 34 -11.44 -11.13 2.63
CA THR A 34 -10.68 -9.93 3.04
C THR A 34 -10.53 -9.83 4.56
N TRP A 35 -11.56 -10.18 5.34
CA TRP A 35 -11.49 -10.13 6.81
C TRP A 35 -10.46 -11.10 7.38
N ALA A 36 -10.45 -12.33 6.86
CA ALA A 36 -9.45 -13.33 7.22
C ALA A 36 -8.04 -12.91 6.78
N ALA A 37 -7.90 -12.31 5.58
CA ALA A 37 -6.62 -11.77 5.10
C ALA A 37 -6.08 -10.63 5.98
N ILE A 38 -6.95 -9.72 6.46
CA ILE A 38 -6.57 -8.66 7.40
C ILE A 38 -6.04 -9.27 8.70
N ALA A 39 -6.73 -10.28 9.23
CA ALA A 39 -6.29 -10.97 10.45
C ALA A 39 -4.94 -11.68 10.24
N LEU A 40 -4.73 -12.36 9.10
CA LEU A 40 -3.45 -13.00 8.76
C LEU A 40 -2.31 -11.98 8.69
N ARG A 41 -2.56 -10.83 8.05
CA ARG A 41 -1.61 -9.71 8.01
C ARG A 41 -1.24 -9.23 9.41
N ASN A 42 -2.22 -9.06 10.29
CA ASN A 42 -1.98 -8.59 11.66
C ASN A 42 -1.14 -9.61 12.44
N LYS A 43 -1.45 -10.90 12.34
CA LYS A 43 -0.64 -11.98 12.95
C LYS A 43 0.79 -12.02 12.42
N ALA A 44 0.97 -11.87 11.10
CA ALA A 44 2.30 -11.82 10.49
C ALA A 44 3.14 -10.68 11.06
N ARG A 45 2.53 -9.49 11.23
CA ARG A 45 3.19 -8.31 11.81
C ARG A 45 3.56 -8.47 13.28
N LEU A 46 2.75 -9.22 14.03
CA LEU A 46 3.00 -9.55 15.43
C LEU A 46 4.01 -10.70 15.61
N GLY A 47 4.44 -11.36 14.53
CA GLY A 47 5.34 -12.50 14.59
C GLY A 47 4.66 -13.81 15.02
N GLU A 48 3.33 -13.86 14.98
CA GLU A 48 2.55 -15.07 15.33
C GLU A 48 2.50 -16.12 14.21
N LEU A 49 2.98 -15.76 13.01
CA LEU A 49 3.07 -16.68 11.88
C LEU A 49 4.50 -17.23 11.73
N PRO A 50 4.67 -18.56 11.66
CA PRO A 50 5.97 -19.15 11.37
C PRO A 50 6.35 -18.96 9.89
N GLU A 51 7.63 -18.91 9.57
CA GLU A 51 8.13 -18.77 8.19
C GLU A 51 7.70 -19.91 7.26
N SER A 52 7.41 -21.09 7.80
CA SER A 52 6.87 -22.23 7.04
C SER A 52 5.52 -21.93 6.38
N VAL A 53 4.84 -20.85 6.75
CA VAL A 53 3.60 -20.40 6.12
C VAL A 53 3.81 -19.66 4.80
N ILE A 54 5.02 -19.17 4.52
CA ILE A 54 5.31 -18.30 3.36
C ILE A 54 4.85 -18.94 2.03
N PRO A 55 5.15 -20.23 1.74
CA PRO A 55 4.67 -20.86 0.50
C PRO A 55 3.14 -20.91 0.41
N ILE A 56 2.45 -21.13 1.53
CA ILE A 56 0.99 -21.18 1.59
C ILE A 56 0.41 -19.79 1.32
N LEU A 57 0.92 -18.74 1.97
CA LEU A 57 0.49 -17.36 1.72
C LEU A 57 0.76 -16.92 0.28
N ALA A 58 1.86 -17.38 -0.34
CA ALA A 58 2.16 -17.10 -1.74
C ALA A 58 1.12 -17.73 -2.69
N LEU A 59 0.69 -18.96 -2.42
CA LEU A 59 -0.40 -19.61 -3.16
C LEU A 59 -1.73 -18.88 -2.94
N CYS A 60 -2.06 -18.54 -1.69
CA CYS A 60 -3.25 -17.74 -1.38
C CYS A 60 -3.25 -16.40 -2.13
N LEU A 61 -2.11 -15.73 -2.25
CA LEU A 61 -1.97 -14.47 -2.99
C LEU A 61 -2.22 -14.65 -4.49
N ARG A 62 -1.67 -15.73 -5.07
CA ARG A 62 -1.88 -16.07 -6.49
C ARG A 62 -3.37 -16.25 -6.80
N ASP A 63 -4.09 -16.92 -5.92
CA ASP A 63 -5.48 -17.33 -6.15
C ASP A 63 -6.52 -16.33 -5.57
N ALA A 64 -6.06 -15.25 -4.91
CA ALA A 64 -6.94 -14.25 -4.31
C ALA A 64 -7.71 -13.45 -5.37
N ALA A 65 -9.05 -13.56 -5.36
CA ALA A 65 -9.90 -12.80 -6.27
C ALA A 65 -10.14 -11.36 -5.81
N ALA A 66 -10.49 -11.15 -4.53
CA ALA A 66 -10.83 -9.84 -4.00
C ALA A 66 -9.58 -8.92 -3.86
N PRO A 67 -9.61 -7.68 -4.39
CA PRO A 67 -8.49 -6.73 -4.28
C PRO A 67 -8.08 -6.46 -2.81
N GLY A 68 -9.06 -6.39 -1.90
CA GLY A 68 -8.83 -6.28 -0.47
C GLY A 68 -8.03 -7.46 0.10
N ALA A 69 -8.35 -8.70 -0.30
CA ALA A 69 -7.59 -9.87 0.11
C ALA A 69 -6.15 -9.84 -0.44
N VAL A 70 -5.98 -9.50 -1.72
CA VAL A 70 -4.66 -9.39 -2.39
C VAL A 70 -3.72 -8.48 -1.61
N VAL A 71 -4.13 -7.23 -1.34
CA VAL A 71 -3.24 -6.27 -0.65
C VAL A 71 -2.90 -6.72 0.77
N ASN A 72 -3.85 -7.37 1.47
CA ASN A 72 -3.61 -7.82 2.84
C ASN A 72 -2.67 -9.04 2.89
N LEU A 73 -2.81 -10.00 1.97
CA LEU A 73 -1.87 -11.11 1.84
C LEU A 73 -0.48 -10.64 1.41
N ALA A 74 -0.39 -9.70 0.47
CA ALA A 74 0.88 -9.09 0.09
C ALA A 74 1.55 -8.41 1.30
N LYS A 75 0.79 -7.67 2.11
CA LYS A 75 1.29 -7.05 3.35
C LYS A 75 1.66 -8.09 4.43
N ALA A 76 0.98 -9.24 4.48
CA ALA A 76 1.35 -10.35 5.36
C ALA A 76 2.71 -10.95 4.95
N LEU A 77 2.92 -11.19 3.65
CA LEU A 77 4.19 -11.65 3.08
C LEU A 77 5.32 -10.64 3.29
N ALA A 78 5.05 -9.33 3.13
CA ALA A 78 6.00 -8.27 3.44
C ALA A 78 6.46 -8.25 4.92
N ALA A 79 5.70 -8.86 5.83
CA ALA A 79 6.14 -9.03 7.22
C ALA A 79 7.36 -9.94 7.35
N PHE A 80 7.62 -10.83 6.39
CA PHE A 80 8.80 -11.68 6.30
C PHE A 80 9.93 -11.08 5.45
N GLY A 81 9.69 -9.98 4.72
CA GLY A 81 10.70 -9.33 3.89
C GLY A 81 11.19 -10.24 2.75
N ARG A 82 12.52 -10.33 2.55
CA ARG A 82 13.14 -11.08 1.44
C ARG A 82 12.94 -12.59 1.50
N GLU A 83 12.67 -13.15 2.68
CA GLU A 83 12.30 -14.57 2.85
C GLU A 83 11.05 -14.92 2.04
N ALA A 84 10.15 -13.95 1.82
CA ALA A 84 8.94 -14.10 1.02
C ALA A 84 9.14 -13.84 -0.48
N SER A 85 10.38 -13.70 -0.98
CA SER A 85 10.66 -13.36 -2.39
C SER A 85 10.06 -14.32 -3.42
N ILE A 86 9.75 -15.57 -3.04
CA ILE A 86 9.02 -16.53 -3.87
C ILE A 86 7.62 -16.02 -4.28
N ALA A 87 7.01 -15.12 -3.52
CA ALA A 87 5.72 -14.54 -3.82
C ALA A 87 5.78 -13.35 -4.79
N SER A 88 6.98 -12.84 -5.09
CA SER A 88 7.20 -11.70 -5.99
C SER A 88 6.51 -11.85 -7.36
N PRO A 89 6.70 -12.95 -8.13
CA PRO A 89 6.04 -13.10 -9.42
C PRO A 89 4.51 -13.08 -9.33
N PHE A 90 3.93 -13.65 -8.26
CA PHE A 90 2.47 -13.62 -8.06
C PHE A 90 1.97 -12.21 -7.76
N LEU A 91 2.68 -11.46 -6.92
CA LEU A 91 2.31 -10.08 -6.61
C LEU A 91 2.41 -9.17 -7.84
N ILE A 92 3.47 -9.33 -8.66
CA ILE A 92 3.64 -8.60 -9.91
C ILE A 92 2.44 -8.84 -10.84
N GLU A 93 2.05 -10.11 -11.00
CA GLU A 93 0.89 -10.47 -11.85
C GLU A 93 -0.41 -9.86 -11.31
N ARG A 94 -0.64 -9.90 -9.99
CA ARG A 94 -1.81 -9.25 -9.39
C ARG A 94 -1.83 -7.74 -9.58
N ILE A 95 -0.68 -7.07 -9.54
CA ILE A 95 -0.59 -5.63 -9.83
C ILE A 95 -0.93 -5.34 -11.29
N ARG A 96 -0.44 -6.16 -12.23
CA ARG A 96 -0.75 -5.99 -13.67
C ARG A 96 -2.24 -6.15 -13.99
N GLN A 97 -2.92 -7.05 -13.29
CA GLN A 97 -4.36 -7.31 -13.45
C GLN A 97 -5.26 -6.27 -12.78
N LEU A 98 -4.70 -5.36 -11.98
CA LEU A 98 -5.48 -4.40 -11.22
C LEU A 98 -5.99 -3.25 -12.10
N HIS A 99 -7.32 -3.15 -12.22
CA HIS A 99 -7.98 -2.05 -12.91
C HIS A 99 -8.36 -0.96 -11.89
N VAL A 100 -7.56 0.11 -11.79
CA VAL A 100 -7.79 1.17 -10.80
C VAL A 100 -8.92 2.10 -11.25
N THR A 101 -10.14 1.84 -10.77
CA THR A 101 -11.35 2.59 -11.13
C THR A 101 -11.85 3.53 -10.03
N ASP A 102 -11.26 3.52 -8.84
CA ASP A 102 -11.66 4.37 -7.71
C ASP A 102 -10.50 4.52 -6.73
N ASP A 103 -10.73 5.29 -5.66
CA ASP A 103 -9.73 5.55 -4.63
C ASP A 103 -9.35 4.26 -3.87
N GLU A 104 -10.29 3.35 -3.64
CA GLU A 104 -10.03 2.10 -2.93
C GLU A 104 -9.00 1.24 -3.68
N LEU A 105 -9.21 1.04 -4.98
CA LEU A 105 -8.31 0.29 -5.83
C LEU A 105 -6.98 1.01 -6.04
N PHE A 106 -6.96 2.34 -5.97
CA PHE A 106 -5.71 3.10 -5.94
C PHE A 106 -4.90 2.78 -4.67
N TRP A 107 -5.54 2.71 -3.51
CA TRP A 107 -4.87 2.33 -2.26
C TRP A 107 -4.45 0.85 -2.21
N VAL A 108 -5.19 -0.04 -2.89
CA VAL A 108 -4.76 -1.43 -3.13
C VAL A 108 -3.45 -1.44 -3.93
N LEU A 109 -3.38 -0.68 -5.04
CA LEU A 109 -2.18 -0.56 -5.86
C LEU A 109 -0.97 -0.08 -5.04
N ASP A 110 -1.11 1.05 -4.33
CA ASP A 110 -0.05 1.61 -3.48
C ASP A 110 0.42 0.59 -2.42
N GLY A 111 -0.53 -0.06 -1.76
CA GLY A 111 -0.25 -1.09 -0.76
C GLY A 111 0.52 -2.29 -1.34
N CYS A 112 0.16 -2.74 -2.55
CA CYS A 112 0.85 -3.83 -3.24
C CYS A 112 2.26 -3.44 -3.69
N LEU A 113 2.45 -2.23 -4.24
CA LEU A 113 3.77 -1.72 -4.60
C LEU A 113 4.69 -1.64 -3.37
N TYR A 114 4.16 -1.14 -2.26
CA TYR A 114 4.92 -1.04 -1.03
C TYR A 114 5.29 -2.42 -0.46
N ALA A 115 4.36 -3.38 -0.51
CA ALA A 115 4.63 -4.77 -0.15
C ALA A 115 5.72 -5.40 -1.05
N LEU A 116 5.67 -5.15 -2.37
CA LEU A 116 6.68 -5.60 -3.31
C LEU A 116 8.07 -5.03 -2.96
N GLY A 117 8.15 -3.78 -2.48
CA GLY A 117 9.41 -3.20 -2.01
C GLY A 117 10.05 -3.98 -0.85
N PHE A 118 9.25 -4.56 0.06
CA PHE A 118 9.74 -5.44 1.14
C PHE A 118 10.04 -6.86 0.66
N ILE A 119 9.14 -7.44 -0.14
CA ILE A 119 9.27 -8.82 -0.64
C ILE A 119 10.48 -8.94 -1.59
N GLY A 120 10.64 -7.99 -2.50
CA GLY A 120 11.72 -7.95 -3.48
C GLY A 120 11.55 -9.01 -4.55
N GLY A 121 12.62 -9.75 -4.83
CA GLY A 121 12.69 -10.72 -5.92
C GLY A 121 13.43 -10.17 -7.14
N LYS A 122 14.02 -11.09 -7.93
CA LYS A 122 14.85 -10.77 -9.09
C LYS A 122 14.11 -9.94 -10.16
N ASP A 123 12.80 -10.13 -10.29
CA ASP A 123 11.99 -9.50 -11.34
C ASP A 123 11.38 -8.15 -10.91
N ALA A 124 11.43 -7.83 -9.61
CA ALA A 124 10.81 -6.62 -9.07
C ALA A 124 11.43 -5.31 -9.59
N PRO A 125 12.77 -5.17 -9.73
CA PRO A 125 13.37 -3.95 -10.29
C PRO A 125 12.96 -3.70 -11.74
N ALA A 126 12.98 -4.74 -12.58
CA ALA A 126 12.58 -4.65 -13.98
C ALA A 126 11.10 -4.30 -14.12
N PHE A 127 10.23 -4.88 -13.29
CA PHE A 127 8.81 -4.53 -13.24
C PHE A 127 8.58 -3.09 -12.81
N LEU A 128 9.33 -2.57 -11.83
CA LEU A 128 9.20 -1.19 -11.39
C LEU A 128 9.61 -0.20 -12.51
N GLU A 129 10.66 -0.53 -13.26
CA GLU A 129 11.08 0.24 -14.42
C GLU A 129 10.03 0.21 -15.54
N GLU A 130 9.44 -0.97 -15.82
CA GLU A 130 8.32 -1.12 -16.74
C GLU A 130 7.17 -0.15 -16.38
N LEU A 131 6.73 -0.15 -15.11
CA LEU A 131 5.67 0.72 -14.63
C LEU A 131 5.98 2.21 -14.79
N GLY A 132 7.24 2.61 -14.58
CA GLY A 132 7.69 4.01 -14.72
C GLY A 132 7.73 4.51 -16.16
N ARG A 133 7.84 3.59 -17.14
CA ARG A 133 7.89 3.92 -18.58
C ARG A 133 6.49 3.98 -19.23
N LEU A 134 5.45 3.53 -18.54
CA LEU A 134 4.10 3.53 -19.12
C LEU A 134 3.64 4.98 -19.35
N PRO A 135 3.20 5.32 -20.57
CA PRO A 135 2.74 6.69 -20.89
C PRO A 135 1.51 7.08 -20.08
N VAL A 136 0.72 6.08 -19.67
CA VAL A 136 -0.40 6.23 -18.73
C VAL A 136 -0.36 5.05 -17.76
N SER A 137 -0.06 5.35 -16.50
CA SER A 137 -0.04 4.37 -15.39
C SER A 137 -1.40 3.65 -15.28
N PRO A 138 -1.44 2.37 -14.85
CA PRO A 138 -2.68 1.67 -14.51
C PRO A 138 -3.63 2.50 -13.62
N ALA A 139 -3.07 3.34 -12.74
CA ALA A 139 -3.82 4.28 -11.88
C ALA A 139 -4.50 5.45 -12.63
N ILE A 140 -4.02 5.78 -13.82
CA ILE A 140 -4.37 7.00 -14.59
C ILE A 140 -5.23 6.68 -15.81
N ARG A 141 -5.18 5.45 -16.34
CA ARG A 141 -5.92 5.02 -17.56
C ARG A 141 -7.42 5.22 -17.45
N ALA A 142 -7.95 5.24 -16.24
CA ALA A 142 -9.38 5.37 -15.98
C ALA A 142 -9.90 6.80 -15.97
N GLY A 143 -9.25 7.83 -16.55
CA GLY A 143 -9.73 9.23 -16.43
C GLY A 143 -11.25 9.43 -16.67
N ARG A 144 -11.86 8.70 -17.61
CA ARG A 144 -13.33 8.71 -17.84
C ARG A 144 -14.13 7.68 -17.04
N VAL A 145 -13.46 6.69 -16.45
CA VAL A 145 -14.04 5.54 -15.75
C VAL A 145 -13.81 5.62 -14.22
N TYR A 146 -13.00 6.58 -13.77
CA TYR A 146 -12.59 6.72 -12.38
C TYR A 146 -13.70 7.37 -11.54
N GLN A 147 -14.07 6.71 -10.45
CA GLN A 147 -15.17 7.04 -9.56
C GLN A 147 -14.65 7.32 -8.13
N GLY A 148 -13.61 8.13 -8.01
CA GLY A 148 -13.03 8.54 -6.73
C GLY A 148 -12.84 10.05 -6.63
N GLU A 149 -12.42 10.52 -5.45
CA GLU A 149 -12.21 11.94 -5.16
C GLU A 149 -10.82 12.42 -5.59
N LEU A 150 -9.86 11.50 -5.79
CA LEU A 150 -8.50 11.86 -6.19
C LEU A 150 -8.44 12.40 -7.62
N THR A 151 -7.84 13.59 -7.77
CA THR A 151 -7.58 14.19 -9.08
C THR A 151 -6.59 13.35 -9.90
N VAL A 152 -6.51 13.60 -11.21
CA VAL A 152 -5.54 12.93 -12.08
C VAL A 152 -4.11 13.31 -11.67
N GLU A 153 -3.92 14.58 -11.33
CA GLU A 153 -2.65 15.15 -10.89
C GLU A 153 -2.18 14.52 -9.57
N ASP A 154 -3.06 14.42 -8.57
CA ASP A 154 -2.73 13.81 -7.27
C ASP A 154 -2.34 12.34 -7.43
N ARG A 155 -3.12 11.55 -8.17
CA ARG A 155 -2.81 10.15 -8.43
C ARG A 155 -1.47 9.98 -9.15
N THR A 156 -1.19 10.84 -10.12
CA THR A 156 0.06 10.81 -10.87
C THR A 156 1.25 11.07 -9.96
N GLU A 157 1.17 12.12 -9.13
CA GLU A 157 2.24 12.49 -8.20
C GLU A 157 2.45 11.41 -7.13
N MET A 158 1.37 10.92 -6.52
CA MET A 158 1.42 9.86 -5.53
C MET A 158 2.01 8.56 -6.10
N PHE A 159 1.62 8.17 -7.32
CA PHE A 159 2.17 7.00 -7.99
C PHE A 159 3.67 7.14 -8.25
N LYS A 160 4.14 8.29 -8.76
CA LYS A 160 5.57 8.56 -8.94
C LYS A 160 6.35 8.44 -7.64
N ARG A 161 5.85 9.05 -6.56
CA ARG A 161 6.45 8.94 -5.22
C ARG A 161 6.50 7.51 -4.71
N ALA A 162 5.44 6.72 -4.96
CA ALA A 162 5.40 5.31 -4.63
C ALA A 162 6.51 4.53 -5.37
N LEU A 163 6.64 4.74 -6.69
CA LEU A 163 7.68 4.09 -7.50
C LEU A 163 9.09 4.44 -6.99
N GLU A 164 9.39 5.73 -6.77
CA GLU A 164 10.69 6.15 -6.25
C GLU A 164 11.00 5.52 -4.88
N LYS A 165 10.02 5.52 -3.98
CA LYS A 165 10.18 4.95 -2.64
C LYS A 165 10.43 3.44 -2.71
N VAL A 166 9.67 2.72 -3.51
CA VAL A 166 9.85 1.27 -3.72
C VAL A 166 11.19 0.98 -4.38
N GLY A 167 11.62 1.79 -5.35
CA GLY A 167 12.94 1.68 -5.97
C GLY A 167 14.08 1.80 -4.95
N ARG A 168 14.00 2.78 -4.05
CA ARG A 168 14.96 2.91 -2.92
C ARG A 168 14.94 1.68 -2.01
N MET A 169 13.77 1.14 -1.70
CA MET A 169 13.66 -0.07 -0.88
C MET A 169 14.28 -1.29 -1.57
N LEU A 170 14.05 -1.47 -2.87
CA LEU A 170 14.66 -2.56 -3.64
C LEU A 170 16.19 -2.46 -3.65
N ALA A 171 16.74 -1.25 -3.69
CA ALA A 171 18.18 -1.02 -3.71
C ALA A 171 18.90 -1.25 -2.36
N SER A 172 18.24 -0.97 -1.21
CA SER A 172 18.91 -0.97 0.10
C SER A 172 18.50 -2.07 1.08
N ASP A 173 17.55 -2.94 0.68
CA ASP A 173 16.84 -3.89 1.56
C ASP A 173 16.20 -3.22 2.79
N PRO A 174 14.86 -3.04 2.81
CA PRO A 174 14.20 -2.37 3.93
C PRO A 174 14.13 -3.24 5.20
N GLY A 175 14.64 -4.47 5.17
CA GLY A 175 14.44 -5.52 6.16
C GLY A 175 13.04 -6.12 6.07
N CYS A 176 12.53 -6.63 7.19
CA CYS A 176 11.17 -7.17 7.27
C CYS A 176 10.25 -6.24 8.07
N TRP A 177 8.96 -6.22 7.74
CA TRP A 177 8.03 -5.32 8.42
C TRP A 177 7.84 -5.70 9.90
N ARG A 178 7.81 -7.00 10.23
CA ARG A 178 7.70 -7.47 11.63
C ARG A 178 8.85 -6.95 12.49
N GLY A 179 10.06 -6.91 11.94
CA GLY A 179 11.25 -6.38 12.62
C GLY A 179 11.23 -4.87 12.87
N ARG A 180 10.42 -4.10 12.12
CA ARG A 180 10.22 -2.66 12.40
C ARG A 180 9.19 -2.43 13.50
N ALA A 181 8.16 -3.27 13.57
CA ALA A 181 7.11 -3.16 14.58
C ALA A 181 7.64 -3.52 15.99
N THR A 182 8.46 -4.57 16.09
CA THR A 182 9.07 -4.98 17.37
C THR A 182 9.99 -3.90 17.94
N LYS A 183 10.79 -3.22 17.10
CA LYS A 183 11.67 -2.12 17.53
C LYS A 183 10.90 -0.92 18.08
N LEU A 184 9.70 -0.62 17.57
CA LEU A 184 8.85 0.45 18.08
C LEU A 184 8.24 0.11 19.45
N ALA A 185 7.96 -1.16 19.71
CA ALA A 185 7.39 -1.62 20.98
C ALA A 185 8.46 -1.79 22.08
N SER A 186 9.71 -2.10 21.74
CA SER A 186 10.75 -2.49 22.69
C SER A 186 11.63 -1.36 23.24
N GLY A 187 11.62 -0.15 22.67
CA GLY A 187 12.40 0.96 23.25
C GLY A 187 12.84 2.03 22.26
N SER A 188 12.79 3.28 22.76
CA SER A 188 13.26 4.53 22.17
C SER A 188 12.85 4.78 20.71
N LEU A 189 11.72 5.48 20.55
CA LEU A 189 11.60 6.39 19.41
C LEU A 189 12.90 7.22 19.36
N PRO A 190 13.62 7.27 18.22
CA PRO A 190 14.66 8.29 18.06
C PRO A 190 14.00 9.62 18.41
N PRO A 191 14.65 10.50 19.19
CA PRO A 191 14.07 11.78 19.55
C PRO A 191 13.55 12.38 18.26
N ARG A 192 12.23 12.67 18.21
CA ARG A 192 11.64 13.34 17.06
C ARG A 192 12.56 14.53 16.81
N GLU A 193 13.37 14.47 15.75
CA GLU A 193 14.02 15.66 15.23
C GLU A 193 12.88 16.67 15.18
N LYS A 194 13.03 17.74 15.94
CA LYS A 194 12.08 18.84 15.95
C LYS A 194 12.02 19.26 14.49
N ARG A 195 11.04 18.74 13.74
CA ARG A 195 10.65 19.33 12.47
C ARG A 195 10.36 20.74 12.87
N GLY A 196 11.28 21.64 12.51
CA GLY A 196 11.15 23.04 12.78
C GLY A 196 9.72 23.37 12.44
N VAL A 197 9.00 23.87 13.43
CA VAL A 197 7.79 24.62 13.19
C VAL A 197 8.26 25.67 12.19
N LEU A 198 7.96 25.44 10.90
CA LEU A 198 8.09 26.46 9.88
C LEU A 198 7.13 27.53 10.37
N ASP A 199 7.70 28.53 11.02
CA ASP A 199 7.00 29.72 11.48
C ASP A 199 6.24 30.27 10.28
N ALA A 200 4.94 30.03 10.25
CA ALA A 200 4.00 30.62 9.31
C ALA A 200 3.73 32.08 9.69
N ARG A 201 4.79 32.85 9.92
CA ARG A 201 4.75 34.28 10.23
C ARG A 201 5.81 34.99 9.39
N GLY A 202 5.38 35.55 8.25
CA GLY A 202 6.18 36.56 7.58
C GLY A 202 6.09 36.62 6.06
N ALA A 203 4.89 36.68 5.50
CA ALA A 203 4.70 37.26 4.16
C ALA A 203 3.56 38.27 4.22
N THR A 204 3.83 39.42 4.85
CA THR A 204 2.99 40.61 4.72
C THR A 204 3.11 41.11 3.28
N ALA A 205 2.01 41.00 2.53
CA ALA A 205 1.86 41.60 1.23
C ALA A 205 1.98 43.14 1.34
N LYS A 206 3.08 43.71 0.83
CA LYS A 206 3.16 45.13 0.47
C LYS A 206 2.23 45.39 -0.71
N LYS A 207 1.04 45.91 -0.43
CA LYS A 207 0.21 46.62 -1.41
C LYS A 207 0.82 48.02 -1.61
N ASP A 208 1.76 48.14 -2.53
CA ASP A 208 2.13 49.45 -3.07
C ASP A 208 1.06 49.90 -4.07
N GLY A 209 0.14 50.72 -3.56
CA GLY A 209 -0.80 51.46 -4.39
C GLY A 209 -0.06 52.47 -5.25
N LYS A 210 -0.01 52.24 -6.56
CA LYS A 210 0.32 53.28 -7.53
C LYS A 210 -0.92 53.69 -8.30
N ALA A 211 -1.45 54.84 -7.92
CA ALA A 211 -2.47 55.58 -8.63
C ALA A 211 -2.00 55.91 -10.06
N LYS A 212 -2.86 55.66 -11.05
CA LYS A 212 -2.78 56.32 -12.36
C LYS A 212 -4.06 57.11 -12.58
N LYS A 213 -3.94 58.42 -12.40
CA LYS A 213 -4.81 59.46 -12.96
C LYS A 213 -4.67 59.46 -14.49
N HIS A 214 -5.79 59.36 -15.19
CA HIS A 214 -6.03 60.03 -16.48
C HIS A 214 -7.50 60.51 -16.38
N ARG A 215 -7.77 61.77 -16.02
CA ARG A 215 -7.80 62.96 -16.90
C ARG A 215 -8.39 62.64 -18.27
N GLY A 216 -9.67 63.03 -18.43
CA GLY A 216 -10.38 63.05 -19.70
C GLY A 216 -10.07 64.29 -20.54
N LEU A 217 -11.05 64.64 -21.39
CA LEU A 217 -11.05 65.59 -22.52
C LEU A 217 -10.66 64.87 -23.82
N VAL A 218 -11.45 64.85 -24.89
CA VAL A 218 -12.52 65.72 -25.39
C VAL A 218 -13.55 64.85 -26.13
#